data_AF-A0A6A0HCQ7-F1
#
_entry.id   AF-A0A6A0HCQ7-F1
#
_cell.length_a   1.000
_cell.length_b   1.000
_cell.length_c   1.000
_cell.angle_alpha   90.00
_cell.angle_beta   90.00
_cell.angle_gamma   90.00
#
_symmetry.space_group_name_H-M   'P 1'
#
loop_
_entity.id
_entity.type
_entity.pdbx_description
1 polymer ?
#
loop_
_entity_poly.entity_id
_entity_poly.type
_entity_poly.pdbx_seq_one_letter_code
_entity_poly.pdbx_strand_id
1 'polypeptide(L)' 'MRKFKSLDRTARTDSSDTTLATLHQNTITGIQILKGDKAGATSVSTCGSDSYLILWNFKSLEESIAELKLA' A
#
# COMPACT_ATOMS: atom_id res chain seq x y z
N MET A 1 5.02 15.46 26.99
CA MET A 1 4.66 16.57 26.06
C MET A 1 5.60 16.67 24.84
N ARG A 2 6.03 15.56 24.21
CA ARG A 2 6.93 15.62 23.03
C ARG A 2 6.19 15.98 21.72
N LYS A 3 4.92 15.61 21.62
CA LYS A 3 4.08 15.78 20.42
C LYS A 3 3.78 17.27 20.13
N PHE A 4 3.42 18.04 21.16
CA PHE A 4 3.19 19.49 21.04
C PHE A 4 4.46 20.25 20.66
N LYS A 5 5.61 19.87 21.26
CA LYS A 5 6.90 20.50 20.94
C LYS A 5 7.37 20.23 19.52
N SER A 6 7.04 19.06 18.93
CA SER A 6 7.36 18.80 17.53
C SER A 6 6.45 19.54 16.56
N LEU A 7 5.15 19.65 16.88
CA LEU A 7 4.19 20.37 16.03
C LEU A 7 4.57 21.86 15.93
N ASP A 8 4.85 22.48 17.08
CA ASP A 8 5.26 23.88 17.17
C ASP A 8 6.59 24.15 16.43
N ARG A 9 7.57 23.24 16.57
CA ARG A 9 8.85 23.35 15.86
C ARG A 9 8.72 23.28 14.34
N THR A 10 7.70 22.63 13.81
CA THR A 10 7.63 22.28 12.37
C THR A 10 6.65 23.16 11.58
N ALA A 11 5.99 24.14 12.23
CA ALA A 11 5.05 25.08 11.60
C ALA A 11 4.06 24.41 10.61
N ARG A 12 3.56 23.23 10.98
CA ARG A 12 2.65 22.47 10.12
C ARG A 12 1.24 23.04 10.26
N THR A 13 0.73 23.70 9.23
CA THR A 13 -0.71 23.85 9.01
C THR A 13 -1.29 22.49 8.60
N ASP A 14 -2.51 22.17 9.03
CA ASP A 14 -3.18 20.86 8.82
C ASP A 14 -3.31 20.42 7.33
N SER A 15 -2.87 21.26 6.38
CA SER A 15 -2.75 20.96 4.96
C SER A 15 -1.41 20.26 4.63
N SER A 16 -1.06 19.20 5.35
CA SER A 16 0.12 18.42 4.99
C SER A 16 -0.22 17.48 3.84
N ASP A 17 0.39 17.72 2.68
CA ASP A 17 0.44 16.94 1.44
C ASP A 17 1.06 15.53 1.61
N THR A 18 0.83 14.90 2.77
CA THR A 18 1.47 13.65 3.18
C THR A 18 0.63 12.42 2.89
N THR A 19 -0.57 12.58 2.33
CA THR A 19 -1.41 11.47 1.90
C THR A 19 -0.98 11.03 0.51
N LEU A 20 -0.48 9.81 0.40
CA LEU A 20 -0.08 9.23 -0.88
C LEU A 20 -1.33 8.73 -1.61
N ALA A 21 -1.35 8.84 -2.95
CA ALA A 21 -2.39 8.25 -3.79
C ALA A 21 -2.19 6.73 -3.98
N THR A 22 -1.88 6.03 -2.89
CA THR A 22 -1.63 4.59 -2.83
C THR A 22 -2.35 4.01 -1.62
N LEU A 23 -2.71 2.72 -1.65
CA LEU A 23 -3.35 2.13 -0.48
C LEU A 23 -2.41 2.08 0.74
N HIS A 24 -1.13 1.74 0.51
CA HIS A 24 -0.10 1.90 1.52
C HIS A 24 0.29 3.37 1.67
N GLN A 25 0.44 3.84 2.90
CA GLN A 25 0.85 5.21 3.24
C GLN A 25 2.30 5.28 3.74
N ASN A 26 3.04 4.17 3.57
CA ASN A 26 4.45 4.06 3.89
C ASN A 26 5.09 2.94 3.03
N THR A 27 6.36 2.68 3.26
CA THR A 27 7.15 1.68 2.54
C THR A 27 6.57 0.28 2.71
N ILE A 28 6.37 -0.42 1.60
CA ILE A 28 6.05 -1.86 1.58
C ILE A 28 7.31 -2.63 1.97
N THR A 29 7.19 -3.47 3.00
CA THR A 29 8.30 -4.23 3.57
C THR A 29 8.25 -5.72 3.22
N GLY A 30 7.13 -6.20 2.68
CA GLY A 30 6.98 -7.61 2.29
C GLY A 30 5.89 -7.83 1.27
N ILE A 31 6.09 -8.86 0.44
CA ILE A 31 5.12 -9.37 -0.51
C ILE A 31 5.13 -10.90 -0.47
N GLN A 32 3.97 -11.54 -0.49
CA GLN A 32 3.84 -13.01 -0.48
C GLN A 32 2.72 -13.47 -1.42
N ILE A 33 2.85 -14.69 -1.94
CA ILE A 33 1.77 -15.33 -2.70
C ILE A 33 0.69 -15.78 -1.72
N LEU A 34 -0.54 -15.31 -1.94
CA LEU A 34 -1.68 -15.70 -1.11
C LEU A 34 -2.37 -16.96 -1.66
N LYS A 35 -2.47 -17.08 -2.99
CA LYS A 35 -3.05 -18.26 -3.66
C LYS A 35 -2.29 -18.61 -4.93
N GLY A 36 -2.11 -19.91 -5.15
CA GLY A 36 -1.30 -20.47 -6.23
C GLY A 36 0.16 -20.62 -5.82
N ASP A 37 1.04 -20.66 -6.81
CA ASP A 37 2.49 -20.79 -6.63
C ASP A 37 3.23 -19.84 -7.58
N LYS A 38 4.56 -19.99 -7.68
CA LYS A 38 5.37 -19.15 -8.56
C LYS A 38 5.11 -19.40 -10.06
N ALA A 39 4.48 -20.52 -10.42
CA ALA A 39 4.12 -20.84 -11.80
C ALA A 39 2.75 -20.26 -12.19
N GLY A 40 1.83 -20.11 -11.23
CA GLY A 40 0.48 -19.63 -11.49
C GLY A 40 -0.21 -19.03 -10.25
N ALA A 41 0.33 -17.92 -9.73
CA ALA A 41 -0.32 -17.19 -8.66
C ALA A 41 -1.60 -16.50 -9.17
N THR A 42 -2.65 -16.49 -8.35
CA THR A 42 -3.91 -15.78 -8.65
C THR A 42 -4.18 -14.60 -7.70
N SER A 43 -3.41 -14.54 -6.62
CA SER A 43 -3.45 -13.43 -5.67
C SER A 43 -2.15 -13.34 -4.86
N VAL A 44 -1.82 -12.12 -4.46
CA VAL A 44 -0.68 -11.81 -3.60
C VAL A 44 -1.13 -10.92 -2.44
N SER A 45 -0.34 -10.87 -1.38
CA SER A 45 -0.52 -9.93 -0.29
C SER A 45 0.72 -9.07 -0.10
N THR A 46 0.53 -7.82 0.34
CA THR A 46 1.61 -6.89 0.69
C THR A 46 1.44 -6.40 2.12
N CYS A 47 2.56 -6.24 2.84
CA CYS A 47 2.58 -5.59 4.14
C CYS A 47 3.57 -4.42 4.13
N GLY A 48 3.28 -3.38 4.92
CA GLY A 48 4.10 -2.18 5.00
C GLY A 48 4.34 -1.71 6.42
N SER A 49 5.26 -0.75 6.55
CA SER A 49 5.54 -0.04 7.81
C SER A 49 4.35 0.80 8.31
N ASP A 50 3.30 0.93 7.50
CA ASP A 50 2.01 1.53 7.85
C ASP A 50 1.07 0.57 8.61
N SER A 51 1.53 -0.64 8.92
CA SER A 51 0.75 -1.67 9.63
C SER A 51 -0.45 -2.20 8.85
N TYR A 52 -0.50 -1.97 7.55
CA TYR A 52 -1.54 -2.53 6.68
C TYR A 52 -1.09 -3.85 6.06
N LEU A 53 -2.05 -4.77 5.90
CA LEU A 53 -1.95 -5.96 5.08
C LEU A 53 -2.99 -5.83 3.97
N ILE A 54 -2.53 -5.78 2.72
CA ILE A 54 -3.39 -5.57 1.56
C ILE A 54 -3.38 -6.83 0.71
N LEU A 55 -4.58 -7.25 0.28
CA LEU A 55 -4.77 -8.42 -0.57
C LEU A 55 -5.06 -7.96 -1.99
N TRP A 56 -4.34 -8.54 -2.95
CA TRP A 56 -4.45 -8.21 -4.36
C TRP A 56 -4.96 -9.43 -5.12
N ASN A 57 -6.12 -9.30 -5.76
CA ASN A 57 -6.68 -10.33 -6.62
C ASN A 57 -6.42 -9.96 -8.09
N PHE A 58 -5.77 -10.85 -8.85
CA PHE A 58 -5.36 -10.54 -10.21
C PHE A 58 -6.54 -10.35 -11.17
N LYS A 59 -7.58 -11.19 -11.07
CA LYS A 59 -8.79 -11.06 -11.89
C LYS A 59 -9.46 -9.69 -11.71
N SER A 60 -9.64 -9.25 -10.47
CA SER A 60 -10.20 -7.92 -10.19
C SER A 60 -9.27 -6.78 -10.65
N LEU A 61 -7.96 -7.01 -10.69
CA LEU A 61 -7.01 -6.02 -11.21
C LEU A 61 -7.09 -5.90 -12.73
N GLU A 62 -7.15 -7.02 -13.45
CA GLU A 62 -7.33 -7.03 -14.91
C GLU A 62 -8.65 -6.37 -15.32
N GLU A 63 -9.73 -6.62 -14.56
CA GLU A 63 -11.04 -5.98 -14.81
C GLU A 63 -11.02 -4.45 -14.55
N SER A 64 -10.17 -3.97 -13.65
CA SER A 64 -10.10 -2.54 -13.29
C SER A 64 -9.08 -1.75 -14.11
N ILE A 65 -8.16 -2.42 -14.82
CA ILE A 65 -7.10 -1.79 -15.61
C ILE A 65 -7.20 -2.30 -17.05
N ALA A 66 -7.73 -1.45 -17.94
CA ALA A 66 -8.17 -1.84 -19.28
C ALA A 66 -7.14 -2.62 -20.14
N GLU A 67 -5.85 -2.30 -20.02
CA GLU A 67 -4.79 -2.92 -20.83
C GLU A 67 -3.88 -3.85 -20.02
N LEU A 68 -4.28 -4.22 -18.80
CA LEU A 68 -3.51 -5.15 -17.97
C LEU A 68 -3.91 -6.59 -18.29
N LYS A 69 -2.94 -7.40 -18.74
CA LYS A 69 -3.07 -8.84 -18.91
C LYS A 69 -2.01 -9.58 -18.10
N LEU A 70 -2.45 -10.40 -17.17
CA LEU A 70 -1.62 -11.22 -16.29
C LEU A 70 -1.75 -12.69 -16.74
N ALA A 71 -1.08 -12.99 -17.86
CA ALA A 71 -1.00 -14.29 -18.56
C ALA A 71 -2.34 -14.84 -19.12
#